data_AF-A0A9J6GAT1-F1
#
_entry.id   AF-A0A9J6GAT1-F1
#
_cell.length_a   1.000
_cell.length_b   1.000
_cell.length_c   1.000
_cell.angle_alpha   90.00
_cell.angle_beta   90.00
_cell.angle_gamma   90.00
#
_symmetry.space_group_name_H-M   'P 1'
#
loop_
_entity.id
_entity.type
_entity.pdbx_description
1 polymer ?
#
loop_
_entity_poly.entity_id
_entity_poly.type
_entity_poly.pdbx_seq_one_letter_code
_entity_poly.pdbx_strand_id
1 'polypeptide(L)'
;MVLKVRLSGQQRRRRFHVAGHVHCAALNQQLLLAGSVASVEGFPLNDPGASWKRDLQGDGNTVQAVAVGGDWCAVQTADRRLHFFSHMGVQCYVLNTVGNCAALVGAGRHLVTFFHIAATGKCPQATDV
;
A
#
# COMPACT_ATOMS: atom_id res chain seq x y z
N MET A 1 13.67 -10.76 2.61
CA MET A 1 12.71 -11.41 3.53
C MET A 1 11.79 -12.34 2.74
N VAL A 2 11.15 -13.35 3.36
CA VAL A 2 10.16 -14.21 2.66
C VAL A 2 8.78 -14.03 3.30
N LEU A 3 7.81 -13.57 2.52
CA LEU A 3 6.41 -13.55 2.91
C LEU A 3 5.76 -14.89 2.54
N LYS A 4 5.22 -15.59 3.55
CA LYS A 4 4.47 -16.84 3.34
C LYS A 4 2.98 -16.51 3.43
N VAL A 5 2.28 -16.59 2.31
CA VAL A 5 0.85 -16.26 2.24
C VAL A 5 0.05 -17.56 2.08
N ARG A 6 -1.01 -17.69 2.89
CA ARG A 6 -2.01 -18.76 2.75
C ARG A 6 -3.33 -18.11 2.32
N LEU A 7 -3.76 -18.41 1.11
CA LEU A 7 -5.06 -17.97 0.61
C LEU A 7 -6.15 -18.90 1.15
N SER A 8 -7.24 -18.33 1.64
CA SER A 8 -8.42 -19.11 2.04
C SER A 8 -8.93 -19.92 0.84
N GLY A 9 -9.30 -21.18 1.05
CA GLY A 9 -9.72 -22.09 -0.02
C GLY A 9 -8.60 -22.73 -0.83
N GLN A 10 -7.33 -22.34 -0.64
CA GLN A 10 -6.18 -22.99 -1.27
C GLN A 10 -5.39 -23.81 -0.23
N GLN A 11 -5.09 -25.08 -0.56
CA GLN A 11 -4.28 -25.94 0.31
C GLN A 11 -2.80 -25.55 0.31
N ARG A 12 -2.30 -24.90 -0.76
CA ARG A 12 -0.88 -24.56 -0.90
C ARG A 12 -0.58 -23.14 -0.42
N ARG A 13 0.44 -23.02 0.43
CA ARG A 13 1.05 -21.74 0.81
C ARG A 13 1.92 -21.24 -0.35
N ARG A 14 1.77 -19.98 -0.73
CA ARG A 14 2.68 -19.31 -1.67
C ARG A 14 3.76 -18.57 -0.90
N ARG A 15 4.96 -18.51 -1.48
CA ARG A 15 6.12 -17.83 -0.92
C ARG A 15 6.53 -16.71 -1.87
N PHE A 16 6.66 -15.51 -1.34
CA PHE A 16 7.10 -14.33 -2.08
C PHE A 16 8.41 -13.86 -1.47
N HIS A 17 9.43 -13.71 -2.32
CA HIS A 17 10.72 -13.18 -1.91
C HIS A 17 10.64 -11.67 -2.05
N VAL A 18 10.74 -10.97 -0.93
CA VAL A 18 10.70 -9.50 -0.90
C VAL A 18 12.10 -8.98 -0.65
N ALA A 19 12.48 -7.96 -1.43
CA ALA A 19 13.74 -7.27 -1.24
C ALA A 19 13.70 -6.43 0.05
N GLY A 20 14.55 -6.78 1.03
CA GLY A 20 14.69 -6.03 2.28
C GLY A 20 13.70 -6.41 3.39
N HIS A 21 13.49 -5.47 4.32
CA HIS A 21 12.59 -5.58 5.46
C HIS A 21 11.21 -5.02 5.13
N VAL A 22 10.18 -5.84 5.31
CA VAL A 22 8.77 -5.45 5.08
C VAL A 22 8.20 -4.85 6.36
N HIS A 23 7.62 -3.66 6.24
CA HIS A 23 6.99 -2.93 7.35
C HIS A 23 5.49 -3.18 7.40
N CYS A 24 4.86 -3.20 6.23
CA CYS A 24 3.44 -3.42 6.07
C CYS A 24 3.17 -4.19 4.78
N ALA A 25 2.04 -4.87 4.72
CA ALA A 25 1.60 -5.59 3.54
C ALA A 25 0.07 -5.58 3.44
N ALA A 26 -0.44 -5.61 2.21
CA ALA A 26 -1.86 -5.73 1.93
C ALA A 26 -2.07 -6.77 0.82
N LEU A 27 -3.23 -7.44 0.84
CA LEU A 27 -3.52 -8.57 -0.03
C LEU A 27 -4.98 -8.55 -0.46
N ASN A 28 -5.22 -8.75 -1.75
CA ASN A 28 -6.52 -9.07 -2.31
C ASN A 28 -6.43 -10.37 -3.15
N GLN A 29 -7.42 -10.62 -4.01
CA GLN A 29 -7.44 -11.81 -4.88
C GLN A 29 -6.42 -11.74 -6.04
N GLN A 30 -5.89 -10.55 -6.36
CA GLN A 30 -5.08 -10.28 -7.56
C GLN A 30 -3.63 -9.91 -7.25
N LEU A 31 -3.36 -9.32 -6.09
CA LEU A 31 -2.09 -8.66 -5.76
C LEU A 31 -1.76 -8.83 -4.28
N LEU A 32 -0.53 -9.24 -4.01
CA LEU A 32 0.13 -8.98 -2.74
C LEU A 32 0.98 -7.72 -2.90
N LEU A 33 0.80 -6.75 -2.01
CA LEU A 33 1.60 -5.53 -1.94
C LEU A 33 2.41 -5.52 -0.65
N ALA A 34 3.70 -5.22 -0.74
CA ALA A 34 4.60 -5.11 0.41
C ALA A 34 5.29 -3.74 0.41
N GLY A 35 5.24 -3.04 1.55
CA GLY A 35 5.88 -1.75 1.76
C GLY A 35 7.11 -1.85 2.66
N SER A 36 8.15 -1.08 2.32
CA SER A 36 9.45 -1.04 3.00
C SER A 36 9.91 0.42 3.25
N VAL A 37 11.12 0.63 3.79
CA VAL A 37 11.67 1.95 4.18
C VAL A 37 11.78 2.98 3.03
N ALA A 38 11.77 2.55 1.77
CA ALA A 38 11.87 3.46 0.62
C ALA A 38 11.32 2.86 -0.68
N SER A 39 10.59 1.74 -0.60
CA SER A 39 10.08 1.08 -1.79
C SER A 39 8.81 0.32 -1.48
N VAL A 40 8.06 0.07 -2.55
CA VAL A 40 6.92 -0.82 -2.56
C VAL A 40 7.15 -1.88 -3.63
N GLU A 41 6.79 -3.12 -3.31
CA GLU A 41 6.88 -4.26 -4.21
C GLU A 41 5.50 -4.92 -4.34
N GLY A 42 5.08 -5.15 -5.58
CA GLY A 42 3.83 -5.82 -5.92
C GLY A 42 4.07 -7.17 -6.58
N PHE A 43 3.28 -8.15 -6.16
CA PHE A 43 3.32 -9.52 -6.65
C PHE A 43 1.93 -9.92 -7.16
N PRO A 44 1.69 -9.82 -8.48
CA PRO A 44 0.47 -10.33 -9.10
C PRO A 44 0.29 -11.82 -8.77
N LEU A 45 -0.91 -12.21 -8.34
CA LEU A 45 -1.23 -13.58 -7.96
C LEU A 45 -1.61 -14.47 -9.14
N ASN A 46 -2.03 -13.85 -10.25
CA ASN A 46 -2.29 -14.52 -11.52
C ASN A 46 -1.00 -14.84 -12.30
N ASP A 47 0.11 -14.13 -12.02
CA ASP A 47 1.42 -14.42 -12.58
C ASP A 47 2.50 -14.44 -11.48
N PRO A 48 2.69 -15.59 -10.80
CA PRO A 48 3.59 -15.72 -9.64
C PRO A 48 5.08 -15.49 -9.95
N GLY A 49 5.47 -15.45 -11.23
CA GLY A 49 6.83 -15.12 -11.65
C GLY A 49 7.04 -13.62 -11.85
N ALA A 50 5.96 -12.86 -12.00
CA ALA A 50 6.01 -11.42 -12.11
C ALA A 50 6.08 -10.77 -10.72
N SER A 51 7.01 -9.84 -10.58
CA SER A 51 6.93 -8.81 -9.55
C SER A 51 7.34 -7.48 -10.14
N TRP A 52 6.92 -6.41 -9.50
CA TRP A 52 7.38 -5.07 -9.80
C TRP A 52 7.80 -4.39 -8.52
N LYS A 53 8.81 -3.54 -8.62
CA LYS A 53 9.29 -2.73 -7.51
C LYS A 53 9.32 -1.27 -7.94
N ARG A 54 8.90 -0.40 -7.02
CA ARG A 54 9.01 1.05 -7.18
C ARG A 54 9.74 1.62 -5.98
N ASP A 55 10.80 2.37 -6.27
CA ASP A 55 11.48 3.19 -5.28
C ASP A 55 10.71 4.51 -5.12
N LEU A 56 10.44 4.88 -3.87
CA LEU A 56 9.70 6.09 -3.52
C LEU A 56 10.72 7.19 -3.20
N GLN A 57 10.92 8.13 -4.13
CA GLN A 57 11.95 9.18 -4.01
C GLN A 57 11.62 10.25 -2.96
N GLY A 58 12.58 10.59 -2.10
CA GLY A 58 12.48 11.64 -1.08
C GLY A 58 13.04 11.21 0.29
N ASP A 59 13.60 12.18 1.02
CA ASP A 59 14.16 11.95 2.36
C ASP A 59 13.02 11.66 3.36
N GLY A 60 13.01 10.46 3.95
CA GLY A 60 12.02 10.06 4.98
C GLY A 60 10.86 9.16 4.50
N ASN A 61 10.91 8.59 3.30
CA ASN A 61 9.80 7.83 2.68
C ASN A 61 9.59 6.41 3.19
N THR A 62 9.63 6.22 4.51
CA THR A 62 9.16 4.97 5.09
C THR A 62 7.69 4.79 4.76
N VAL A 63 7.37 3.69 4.08
CA VAL A 63 5.98 3.32 3.85
C VAL A 63 5.32 3.05 5.19
N GLN A 64 4.28 3.83 5.51
CA GLN A 64 3.54 3.73 6.76
C GLN A 64 2.35 2.78 6.64
N ALA A 65 1.67 2.82 5.49
CA ALA A 65 0.51 1.98 5.24
C ALA A 65 0.38 1.67 3.74
N VAL A 66 -0.20 0.51 3.45
CA VAL A 66 -0.50 0.05 2.09
C VAL A 66 -1.92 -0.48 2.03
N ALA A 67 -2.53 -0.34 0.86
CA ALA A 67 -3.85 -0.88 0.56
C ALA A 67 -3.89 -1.42 -0.86
N VAL A 68 -4.70 -2.44 -1.07
CA VAL A 68 -4.99 -2.99 -2.40
C VAL A 68 -6.49 -2.97 -2.61
N GLY A 69 -6.92 -2.41 -3.75
CA GLY A 69 -8.32 -2.29 -4.13
C GLY A 69 -8.76 -3.44 -5.02
N GLY A 70 -9.42 -3.15 -6.14
CA GLY A 70 -9.65 -4.10 -7.22
C GLY A 70 -8.38 -4.24 -8.05
N ASP A 71 -8.20 -3.32 -9.00
CA ASP A 71 -7.14 -3.26 -10.00
C ASP A 71 -6.05 -2.20 -9.71
N TRP A 72 -6.07 -1.64 -8.51
CA TRP A 72 -5.17 -0.58 -8.04
C TRP A 72 -4.62 -0.90 -6.65
N CYS A 73 -3.58 -0.18 -6.27
CA CYS A 73 -3.07 -0.16 -4.92
C CYS A 73 -2.63 1.25 -4.51
N ALA A 74 -2.62 1.50 -3.21
CA ALA A 74 -2.24 2.78 -2.65
C ALA A 74 -1.19 2.61 -1.55
N VAL A 75 -0.30 3.58 -1.46
CA VAL A 75 0.85 3.57 -0.56
C VAL A 75 0.94 4.93 0.12
N GLN A 76 0.85 4.93 1.44
CA GLN A 76 1.13 6.12 2.24
C GLN A 76 2.59 6.13 2.68
N THR A 77 3.27 7.23 2.46
CA THR A 77 4.60 7.54 2.98
C THR A 77 4.55 8.53 4.14
N ALA A 78 5.62 8.53 4.95
CA ALA A 78 5.72 9.38 6.14
C ALA A 78 5.80 10.89 5.84
N ASP A 79 6.15 11.28 4.61
CA ASP A 79 6.10 12.66 4.12
C ASP A 79 4.67 13.13 3.75
N ARG A 80 3.65 12.38 4.18
CA ARG A 80 2.22 12.65 3.99
C ARG A 80 1.76 12.57 2.54
N ARG A 81 2.47 11.81 1.70
CA ARG A 81 2.02 11.51 0.34
C ARG A 81 1.32 10.18 0.26
N LEU A 82 0.24 10.16 -0.51
CA LEU A 82 -0.53 8.98 -0.87
C LEU A 82 -0.34 8.73 -2.36
N HIS A 83 0.44 7.70 -2.69
CA HIS A 83 0.74 7.28 -4.04
C HIS A 83 -0.27 6.24 -4.50
N PHE A 84 -0.80 6.38 -5.71
CA PHE A 84 -1.66 5.40 -6.35
C PHE A 84 -0.92 4.73 -7.50
N PHE A 85 -1.01 3.41 -7.54
CA PHE A 85 -0.47 2.59 -8.61
C PHE A 85 -1.57 1.70 -9.18
N SER A 86 -1.45 1.37 -10.46
CA SER A 86 -2.15 0.19 -11.00
C SER A 86 -1.59 -1.08 -10.37
N HIS A 87 -2.33 -2.19 -10.47
CA HIS A 87 -1.85 -3.51 -10.05
C HIS A 87 -0.57 -3.98 -10.76
N MET A 88 -0.22 -3.34 -11.90
CA MET A 88 1.01 -3.56 -12.66
C MET A 88 2.16 -2.63 -12.26
N GLY A 89 1.98 -1.82 -11.20
CA GLY A 89 3.03 -0.95 -10.67
C GLY A 89 3.26 0.33 -11.46
N VAL A 90 2.33 0.76 -12.31
CA VAL A 90 2.39 2.08 -12.96
C VAL A 90 1.83 3.12 -11.99
N GLN A 91 2.61 4.14 -11.62
CA GLN A 91 2.13 5.22 -10.77
C GLN A 91 1.15 6.09 -11.56
N CYS A 92 -0.06 6.26 -11.03
CA CYS A 92 -1.12 7.02 -11.68
C CYS A 92 -1.13 8.48 -11.20
N TYR A 93 -1.15 8.69 -9.88
CA TYR A 93 -1.18 10.01 -9.26
C TYR A 93 -0.69 9.95 -7.80
N VAL A 94 -0.39 11.13 -7.25
CA VAL A 94 0.08 11.32 -5.88
C VAL A 94 -0.76 12.44 -5.24
N LEU A 95 -1.32 12.16 -4.06
CA LEU A 95 -2.10 13.13 -3.29
C LEU A 95 -1.35 13.49 -2.01
N ASN A 96 -1.55 14.72 -1.53
CA ASN A 96 -1.13 15.09 -0.19
C ASN A 96 -2.24 14.74 0.80
N THR A 97 -1.85 14.27 1.98
CA THR A 97 -2.77 13.90 3.05
C THR A 97 -2.72 14.90 4.19
N VAL A 98 -3.84 15.06 4.87
CA VAL A 98 -4.03 16.05 5.96
C VAL A 98 -3.24 15.71 7.23
N GLY A 99 -2.72 14.49 7.35
CA GLY A 99 -2.00 14.02 8.53
C GLY A 99 -1.28 12.71 8.28
N ASN A 100 -0.66 12.19 9.33
CA ASN A 100 -0.01 10.88 9.26
C ASN A 100 -1.09 9.79 9.21
N CYS A 101 -0.93 8.80 8.33
CA CYS A 101 -1.91 7.72 8.21
C CYS A 101 -1.79 6.74 9.36
N ALA A 102 -2.91 6.47 10.02
CA ALA A 102 -3.05 5.43 11.03
C ALA A 102 -3.36 4.08 10.39
N ALA A 103 -4.22 4.07 9.35
CA ALA A 103 -4.61 2.87 8.64
C ALA A 103 -5.13 3.20 7.22
N LEU A 104 -4.93 2.25 6.31
CA LEU A 104 -5.35 2.33 4.92
C LEU A 104 -6.07 1.05 4.54
N VAL A 105 -7.29 1.15 3.99
CA VAL A 105 -8.09 -0.01 3.59
C VAL A 105 -8.62 0.21 2.17
N GLY A 106 -8.38 -0.75 1.29
CA GLY A 106 -8.89 -0.75 -0.08
C GLY A 106 -9.87 -1.90 -0.29
N ALA A 107 -10.96 -1.64 -1.01
CA ALA A 107 -11.90 -2.67 -1.46
C ALA A 107 -12.59 -2.24 -2.76
N GLY A 108 -12.43 -3.03 -3.82
CA GLY A 108 -12.96 -2.68 -5.14
C GLY A 108 -12.46 -1.32 -5.60
N ARG A 109 -13.37 -0.35 -5.80
CA ARG A 109 -13.02 1.03 -6.21
C ARG A 109 -12.91 2.01 -5.05
N HIS A 110 -13.08 1.56 -3.81
CA HIS A 110 -13.11 2.42 -2.64
C HIS A 110 -11.80 2.35 -1.87
N LEU A 111 -11.33 3.51 -1.46
CA LEU A 111 -10.25 3.68 -0.50
C LEU A 111 -10.81 4.33 0.76
N VAL A 112 -10.49 3.77 1.91
CA VAL A 112 -10.77 4.35 3.22
C VAL A 112 -9.44 4.65 3.91
N THR A 113 -9.29 5.90 4.35
CA THR A 113 -8.08 6.42 5.00
C THR A 113 -8.42 6.88 6.41
N PHE A 114 -7.58 6.50 7.37
CA PHE A 114 -7.66 6.98 8.75
C PHE A 114 -6.42 7.80 9.04
N PHE A 115 -6.59 9.04 9.49
CA PHE A 115 -5.48 9.94 9.77
C PHE A 115 -5.43 10.32 11.25
N HIS A 116 -4.22 10.42 11.78
CA HIS A 116 -3.97 11.19 12.98
C HIS A 116 -4.02 12.66 12.61
N ILE A 117 -5.07 13.34 13.06
CA ILE A 117 -5.17 14.78 13.01
C ILE A 117 -4.63 15.28 14.34
N ALA A 118 -3.59 16.11 14.31
CA ALA A 118 -3.10 16.75 15.52
C ALA A 118 -4.27 17.42 16.24
N ALA A 119 -4.41 17.22 17.55
CA ALA A 119 -5.50 17.78 18.33
C ALA A 119 -5.39 19.32 18.39
N THR A 120 -5.78 20.01 17.32
CA THR A 120 -5.95 21.46 17.28
C THR A 120 -7.37 21.82 17.73
N GLY A 121 -7.95 21.11 18.70
CA GLY A 121 -9.27 21.41 19.30
C GLY A 121 -10.47 21.51 18.33
N LYS A 122 -10.29 21.32 17.02
CA LYS A 122 -11.32 21.40 15.99
C LYS A 122 -11.04 20.33 14.95
N CYS A 123 -12.00 19.44 14.76
CA CYS A 123 -11.99 18.45 13.70
C CYS A 123 -12.02 19.20 12.35
N PRO A 124 -11.02 19.05 11.47
CA PRO A 124 -11.09 19.60 10.13
C PRO A 124 -12.24 18.88 9.40
N GLN A 125 -13.16 19.68 8.87
CA GLN A 125 -14.24 19.14 8.04
C GLN A 125 -13.63 18.47 6.82
N ALA A 126 -14.07 17.23 6.55
CA ALA A 126 -13.78 16.58 5.28
C ALA A 126 -14.36 17.45 4.16
N THR A 127 -13.50 18.06 3.35
CA THR A 127 -13.91 18.63 2.07
C THR A 127 -13.94 17.49 1.07
N ASP A 128 -15.10 17.26 0.46
CA ASP A 128 -15.26 16.30 -0.62
C ASP A 128 -14.20 16.53 -1.71
N VAL A 129 -13.49 15.46 -2.08
CA VAL A 129 -12.57 15.39 -3.23
C VAL A 129 -13.19 14.44 -4.25
#